data_AF-A0A091BX22-F1
#
_entry.id   AF-A0A091BX22-F1
#
_cell.length_a   1.000
_cell.length_b   1.000
_cell.length_c   1.000
_cell.angle_alpha   90.00
_cell.angle_beta   90.00
_cell.angle_gamma   90.00
#
_symmetry.space_group_name_H-M   'P 1'
#
loop_
_entity.id
_entity.type
_entity.pdbx_description
1 polymer ?
#
loop_
_entity_poly.entity_id
_entity_poly.type
_entity_poly.pdbx_seq_one_letter_code
_entity_poly.pdbx_strand_id
1 'polypeptide(L)'
;MVFDMATTVQAWGKVLDARSKNRSIPDTWAVDAQGNPTTDPYKVSGLLPIAGPKGYGLMMMVDILSGMMLGLPFGKHVSSMYDDLSKGRDLGHLYILIDPTKFTDLTSFKQNVETMIDELHEMQPADGFDQVSIPSERSQKKYMKYMENGTPIEKNIYEYLISDTVHFDKYGGMNAFAEPEQ
;
A
#
# COMPACT_ATOMS: atom_id res chain seq x y z
N MET A 1 -15.39 4.33 -9.75
CA MET A 1 -13.92 4.18 -9.82
C MET A 1 -13.34 4.30 -8.43
N VAL A 2 -12.35 3.47 -8.09
CA VAL A 2 -11.56 3.60 -6.86
C VAL A 2 -10.08 3.57 -7.22
N PHE A 3 -9.30 4.49 -6.68
CA PHE A 3 -7.85 4.53 -6.86
C PHE A 3 -7.18 4.51 -5.49
N ASP A 4 -6.22 3.60 -5.33
CA ASP A 4 -5.44 3.41 -4.11
C ASP A 4 -4.01 3.07 -4.52
N MET A 5 -3.05 3.73 -3.89
CA MET A 5 -1.63 3.51 -4.11
C MET A 5 -0.82 3.78 -2.83
N ALA A 6 0.22 2.99 -2.63
CA ALA A 6 1.35 3.42 -1.80
C ALA A 6 2.18 4.47 -2.54
N THR A 7 2.86 5.35 -1.80
CA THR A 7 3.81 6.33 -2.35
C THR A 7 5.21 5.75 -2.59
N THR A 8 5.42 4.46 -2.29
CA THR A 8 6.62 3.69 -2.62
C THR A 8 6.42 2.87 -3.89
N VAL A 9 7.52 2.44 -4.53
CA VAL A 9 7.47 1.56 -5.72
C VAL A 9 6.72 0.27 -5.43
N GLN A 10 6.92 -0.29 -4.23
CA GLN A 10 6.21 -1.48 -3.76
C GLN A 10 5.96 -1.40 -2.26
N ALA A 11 4.91 -2.09 -1.79
CA ALA A 11 4.58 -2.20 -0.37
C ALA A 11 5.53 -3.12 0.40
N TRP A 12 5.77 -2.81 1.68
CA TRP A 12 6.61 -3.62 2.58
C TRP A 12 6.20 -5.10 2.64
N GLY A 13 4.89 -5.39 2.62
CA GLY A 13 4.38 -6.76 2.61
C GLY A 13 4.87 -7.62 1.44
N LYS A 14 5.28 -7.01 0.31
CA LYS A 14 5.89 -7.75 -0.81
C LYS A 14 7.34 -8.12 -0.55
N VAL A 15 8.08 -7.31 0.21
CA VAL A 15 9.42 -7.68 0.67
C VAL A 15 9.32 -8.81 1.69
N LEU A 16 8.37 -8.75 2.63
CA LEU A 16 8.11 -9.85 3.57
C LEU A 16 7.70 -11.15 2.86
N ASP A 17 6.88 -11.07 1.79
CA ASP A 17 6.54 -12.23 0.95
C ASP A 17 7.76 -12.80 0.21
N ALA A 18 8.68 -11.93 -0.24
CA ALA A 18 9.92 -12.38 -0.87
C ALA A 18 10.87 -13.04 0.14
N ARG A 19 10.97 -12.49 1.37
CA ARG A 19 11.70 -13.13 2.50
C ARG A 19 11.12 -14.51 2.80
N SER A 20 9.81 -14.64 2.96
CA SER A 20 9.19 -15.93 3.31
C SER A 20 9.38 -17.01 2.23
N LYS A 21 9.63 -16.60 0.98
CA LYS A 21 9.87 -17.50 -0.16
C LYS A 21 11.34 -17.62 -0.57
N ASN A 22 12.27 -16.98 0.15
CA ASN A 22 13.69 -16.88 -0.23
C ASN A 22 13.89 -16.45 -1.69
N ARG A 23 13.17 -15.42 -2.14
CA ARG A 23 13.25 -14.89 -3.52
C ARG A 23 13.90 -13.52 -3.54
N SER A 24 14.73 -13.27 -4.56
CA SER A 24 15.24 -11.94 -4.84
C SER A 24 14.10 -10.97 -5.20
N ILE A 25 14.25 -9.70 -4.82
CA ILE A 25 13.37 -8.60 -5.22
C ILE A 25 14.02 -7.78 -6.35
N PRO A 26 13.23 -7.04 -7.15
CA PRO A 26 13.78 -6.01 -8.02
C PRO A 26 14.56 -4.95 -7.22
N ASP A 27 15.70 -4.53 -7.75
CA ASP A 27 16.56 -3.47 -7.19
C ASP A 27 15.86 -2.10 -7.12
N THR A 28 14.78 -1.92 -7.87
CA THR A 28 13.93 -0.72 -7.86
C THR A 28 13.00 -0.63 -6.64
N TRP A 29 12.87 -1.68 -5.83
CA TRP A 29 11.91 -1.68 -4.71
C TRP A 29 12.48 -1.00 -3.46
N ALA A 30 13.77 -1.18 -3.20
CA ALA A 30 14.34 -0.94 -1.89
C ALA A 30 15.86 -0.67 -1.91
N VAL A 31 16.34 -0.11 -0.81
CA VAL A 31 17.76 0.15 -0.56
C VAL A 31 18.25 -0.55 0.70
N ASP A 32 19.57 -0.79 0.76
CA ASP A 32 20.26 -1.27 1.95
C ASP A 32 20.54 -0.14 2.96
N ALA A 33 21.20 -0.48 4.07
CA ALA A 33 21.55 0.46 5.14
C ALA A 33 22.53 1.57 4.69
N GLN A 34 23.21 1.40 3.55
CA GLN A 34 24.07 2.41 2.95
C GLN A 34 23.34 3.24 1.88
N GLY A 35 22.06 2.95 1.63
CA GLY A 35 21.25 3.62 0.62
C GLY A 35 21.46 3.08 -0.81
N ASN A 36 22.15 1.96 -0.99
CA ASN A 36 22.33 1.36 -2.32
C ASN A 36 21.14 0.47 -2.67
N PRO A 37 20.68 0.44 -3.94
CA PRO A 37 19.67 -0.51 -4.40
C PRO A 37 20.06 -1.95 -4.07
N THR A 38 19.10 -2.76 -3.59
CA THR A 38 19.34 -4.16 -3.22
C THR A 38 18.31 -5.10 -3.83
N THR A 39 18.77 -6.26 -4.30
CA THR A 39 17.93 -7.38 -4.71
C THR A 39 17.73 -8.42 -3.61
N ASP A 40 18.47 -8.29 -2.51
CA ASP A 40 18.38 -9.16 -1.34
C ASP A 40 17.32 -8.61 -0.37
N PRO A 41 16.18 -9.30 -0.19
CA PRO A 41 15.11 -8.81 0.66
C PRO A 41 15.53 -8.74 2.15
N TYR A 42 16.57 -9.47 2.57
CA TYR A 42 17.08 -9.44 3.95
C TYR A 42 17.99 -8.25 4.24
N LYS A 43 18.44 -7.53 3.21
CA LYS A 43 19.28 -6.33 3.36
C LYS A 43 18.50 -5.03 3.31
N VAL A 44 17.18 -5.09 3.11
CA VAL A 44 16.34 -3.91 2.95
C VAL A 44 16.29 -3.08 4.24
N SER A 45 16.70 -1.82 4.15
CA SER A 45 16.66 -0.82 5.23
C SER A 45 15.82 0.42 4.86
N GLY A 46 15.26 0.47 3.66
CA GLY A 46 14.39 1.54 3.20
C GLY A 46 13.70 1.18 1.89
N LEU A 47 12.48 1.66 1.69
CA LEU A 47 11.75 1.49 0.42
C LEU A 47 11.93 2.72 -0.48
N LEU A 48 12.02 2.49 -1.79
CA LEU A 48 12.19 3.58 -2.75
C LEU A 48 10.85 4.27 -3.06
N PRO A 49 10.83 5.61 -3.18
CA PRO A 49 9.63 6.36 -3.57
C PRO A 49 9.26 6.08 -5.03
N ILE A 50 7.96 5.97 -5.33
CA ILE A 50 7.49 5.78 -6.70
C ILE A 50 7.90 6.97 -7.57
N ALA A 51 8.45 6.71 -8.75
CA ALA A 51 8.92 7.76 -9.66
C ALA A 51 9.90 8.77 -9.01
N GLY A 52 10.72 8.31 -8.05
CA GLY A 52 11.79 9.09 -7.45
C GLY A 52 11.29 10.35 -6.71
N PRO A 53 11.77 11.56 -7.06
CA PRO A 53 11.38 12.79 -6.38
C PRO A 53 9.86 13.05 -6.36
N LYS A 54 9.10 12.51 -7.33
CA LYS A 54 7.64 12.69 -7.38
C LYS A 54 6.93 11.94 -6.26
N GLY A 55 7.23 10.66 -6.06
CA GLY A 55 6.68 9.87 -4.95
C GLY A 55 7.14 10.38 -3.60
N TYR A 56 8.37 10.91 -3.52
CA TYR A 56 8.86 11.58 -2.33
C TYR A 56 8.04 12.84 -2.00
N GLY A 57 7.73 13.67 -3.00
CA GLY A 57 6.80 14.80 -2.84
C GLY A 57 5.41 14.37 -2.38
N LEU A 58 4.88 13.29 -2.95
CA LEU A 58 3.56 12.76 -2.57
C LEU A 58 3.52 12.28 -1.12
N MET A 59 4.53 11.54 -0.64
CA MET A 59 4.55 11.08 0.76
C MET A 59 4.73 12.24 1.75
N MET A 60 5.51 13.27 1.40
CA MET A 60 5.63 14.49 2.22
C MET A 60 4.28 15.20 2.34
N MET A 61 3.53 15.32 1.25
CA MET A 61 2.21 15.93 1.28
C MET A 61 1.23 15.13 2.15
N VAL A 62 1.27 13.79 2.09
CA VAL A 62 0.47 12.94 2.99
C VAL A 62 0.83 13.20 4.45
N ASP A 63 2.12 13.18 4.81
CA ASP A 63 2.59 13.41 6.19
C ASP A 63 2.22 14.80 6.73
N ILE A 64 2.32 15.84 5.89
CA ILE A 64 1.89 17.20 6.25
C ILE A 64 0.38 17.22 6.54
N LEU A 65 -0.42 16.64 5.66
CA LEU A 65 -1.88 16.70 5.72
C LEU A 65 -2.48 15.81 6.82
N SER A 66 -1.89 14.64 7.05
CA SER A 66 -2.42 13.66 8.02
C SER A 66 -1.70 13.70 9.36
N GLY A 67 -0.49 14.24 9.45
CA GLY A 67 0.28 14.33 10.70
C GLY A 67 0.37 15.77 11.20
N MET A 68 1.18 16.59 10.51
CA MET A 68 1.52 17.95 10.97
C MET A 68 0.29 18.85 11.13
N MET A 69 -0.64 18.82 10.17
CA MET A 69 -1.86 19.63 10.21
C MET A 69 -2.79 19.25 11.37
N LEU A 70 -2.66 18.03 11.88
CA LEU A 70 -3.45 17.51 13.01
C LEU A 70 -2.72 17.64 14.36
N GLY A 71 -1.49 18.19 14.38
CA GLY A 71 -0.68 18.29 15.59
C GLY A 71 -0.11 16.96 16.09
N LEU A 72 0.06 15.97 15.20
CA LEU A 72 0.55 14.63 15.50
C LEU A 72 2.05 14.46 15.16
N PRO A 73 2.71 13.39 15.65
CA PRO A 73 4.06 13.04 15.21
C PRO A 73 4.16 12.88 13.69
N PHE A 74 5.29 13.29 13.11
CA PHE A 74 5.50 13.36 11.66
C PHE A 74 6.87 12.80 11.25
N GLY A 75 7.00 12.38 9.99
CA GLY A 75 8.23 11.82 9.44
C GLY A 75 8.83 10.72 10.32
N LYS A 76 10.10 10.87 10.70
CA LYS A 76 10.83 9.90 11.55
C LYS A 76 10.29 9.76 12.98
N HIS A 77 9.39 10.65 13.40
CA HIS A 77 8.81 10.64 14.75
C HIS A 77 7.52 9.81 14.83
N VAL A 78 7.00 9.35 13.68
CA VAL A 78 5.88 8.41 13.66
C VAL A 78 6.33 7.09 14.26
N SER A 79 5.55 6.57 15.21
CA SER A 79 5.85 5.30 15.88
C SER A 79 5.97 4.15 14.88
N SER A 80 6.98 3.29 15.03
CA SER A 80 7.09 2.07 14.23
C SER A 80 6.03 1.05 14.66
N MET A 81 5.65 0.13 13.77
CA MET A 81 4.56 -0.82 14.01
C MET A 81 4.83 -1.81 15.14
N TYR A 82 6.10 -2.15 15.36
CA TYR A 82 6.53 -3.25 16.22
C TYR A 82 7.41 -2.82 17.40
N ASP A 83 7.66 -1.52 17.53
CA ASP A 83 8.56 -0.94 18.52
C ASP A 83 8.00 -1.08 19.95
N ASP A 84 6.80 -0.53 20.22
CA ASP A 84 6.13 -0.66 21.52
C ASP A 84 4.65 -1.03 21.34
N LEU A 85 4.32 -2.30 21.58
CA LEU A 85 2.96 -2.83 21.45
C LEU A 85 2.04 -2.42 22.62
N SER A 86 2.56 -1.79 23.67
CA SER A 86 1.79 -1.35 24.83
C SER A 86 1.21 0.06 24.69
N LYS A 87 1.65 0.82 23.69
CA LYS A 87 1.25 2.21 23.46
C LYS A 87 0.33 2.38 22.26
N GLY A 88 -0.51 3.41 22.31
CA GLY A 88 -1.20 3.92 21.13
C GLY A 88 -0.21 4.41 20.08
N ARG A 89 -0.59 4.35 18.80
CA ARG A 89 0.30 4.66 17.67
C ARG A 89 0.33 6.13 17.28
N ASP A 90 -0.67 6.91 17.71
CA ASP A 90 -0.84 8.34 17.39
C ASP A 90 -0.76 8.66 15.89
N LEU A 91 -1.31 7.75 15.06
CA LEU A 91 -1.43 7.97 13.62
C LEU A 91 -2.56 8.94 13.32
N GLY A 92 -2.37 9.75 12.28
CA GLY A 92 -3.40 10.64 11.78
C GLY A 92 -3.87 10.27 10.38
N HIS A 93 -5.11 10.64 10.10
CA HIS A 93 -5.79 10.41 8.83
C HIS A 93 -6.54 11.67 8.42
N LEU A 94 -6.49 12.01 7.14
CA LEU A 94 -7.27 13.10 6.57
C LEU A 94 -8.27 12.54 5.56
N TYR A 95 -9.53 12.96 5.68
CA TYR A 95 -10.58 12.66 4.71
C TYR A 95 -11.03 13.95 4.03
N ILE A 96 -11.02 13.95 2.70
CA ILE A 96 -11.49 15.08 1.89
C ILE A 96 -12.72 14.61 1.12
N LEU A 97 -13.86 15.23 1.38
CA LEU A 97 -15.12 14.96 0.69
C LEU A 97 -15.46 16.16 -0.18
N ILE A 98 -15.68 15.91 -1.46
CA ILE A 98 -16.03 16.94 -2.44
C ILE A 98 -17.41 16.60 -2.99
N ASP A 99 -18.37 17.49 -2.78
CA ASP A 99 -19.71 17.38 -3.34
C ASP A 99 -19.73 17.94 -4.78
N PRO A 100 -19.84 17.09 -5.81
CA PRO A 100 -19.80 17.54 -7.20
C PRO A 100 -20.96 18.47 -7.56
N THR A 101 -22.08 18.42 -6.83
CA THR A 101 -23.25 19.29 -7.07
C THR A 101 -22.97 20.76 -6.78
N LYS A 102 -21.86 21.07 -6.09
CA LYS A 102 -21.39 22.44 -5.87
C LYS A 102 -20.62 23.02 -7.06
N PHE A 103 -20.29 22.19 -8.06
CA PHE A 103 -19.47 22.57 -9.21
C PHE A 103 -20.17 22.35 -10.55
N THR A 104 -21.01 21.31 -10.67
CA THR A 104 -21.67 20.93 -11.92
C THR A 104 -22.96 20.14 -11.66
N ASP A 105 -23.72 19.87 -12.71
CA ASP A 105 -24.87 18.96 -12.65
C ASP A 105 -24.43 17.51 -12.38
N LEU A 106 -25.11 16.85 -11.45
CA LEU A 106 -24.75 15.50 -11.00
C LEU A 106 -24.92 14.45 -12.09
N THR A 107 -25.98 14.58 -12.90
CA THR A 107 -26.27 13.62 -13.96
C THR A 107 -25.18 13.69 -15.02
N SER A 108 -24.87 14.91 -15.47
CA SER A 108 -23.81 15.18 -16.42
C SER A 108 -22.44 14.75 -15.90
N PHE A 109 -22.14 14.98 -14.61
CA PHE A 109 -20.89 14.52 -14.00
C PHE A 109 -20.74 13.00 -14.05
N LYS A 110 -21.79 12.25 -13.67
CA LYS A 110 -21.77 10.78 -13.71
C LYS A 110 -21.61 10.26 -15.13
N GLN A 111 -22.37 10.82 -16.07
CA GLN A 111 -22.29 10.44 -17.48
C GLN A 111 -20.88 10.70 -18.04
N ASN A 112 -20.27 11.84 -17.72
CA ASN A 112 -18.90 12.13 -18.17
C ASN A 112 -17.87 11.16 -17.58
N VAL A 113 -18.05 10.70 -16.33
CA VAL A 113 -17.19 9.66 -15.73
C VAL A 113 -17.38 8.32 -16.45
N GLU A 114 -18.60 7.96 -16.81
CA GLU A 114 -18.89 6.75 -17.58
C GLU A 114 -18.29 6.82 -18.99
N THR A 115 -18.51 7.93 -19.72
CA THR A 115 -17.89 8.16 -21.03
C THR A 115 -16.37 8.05 -20.96
N MET A 116 -15.72 8.66 -19.97
CA MET A 116 -14.27 8.55 -19.81
C MET A 116 -13.82 7.09 -19.59
N ILE A 117 -14.59 6.29 -18.85
CA ILE A 117 -14.28 4.87 -18.63
C ILE A 117 -14.41 4.09 -19.94
N ASP A 118 -15.50 4.29 -20.67
CA ASP A 118 -15.75 3.64 -21.96
C ASP A 118 -14.64 3.99 -22.97
N GLU A 119 -14.28 5.27 -23.09
CA GLU A 119 -13.20 5.75 -23.95
C GLU A 119 -11.85 5.10 -23.59
N LEU A 120 -11.54 4.93 -22.30
CA LEU A 120 -10.32 4.24 -21.85
C LEU A 120 -10.34 2.76 -22.20
N HIS A 121 -11.50 2.10 -22.22
CA HIS A 121 -11.64 0.70 -22.62
C HIS A 121 -11.56 0.50 -24.14
N GLU A 122 -11.95 1.51 -24.92
CA GLU A 122 -11.82 1.50 -26.39
C GLU A 122 -10.37 1.69 -26.88
N MET A 123 -9.47 2.15 -26.02
CA MET A 123 -8.06 2.35 -26.37
C MET A 123 -7.40 1.02 -26.78
N GLN A 124 -6.66 1.06 -27.90
CA GLN A 124 -5.84 -0.06 -28.33
C GLN A 124 -4.79 -0.39 -27.26
N PRO A 125 -4.76 -1.62 -26.71
CA PRO A 125 -3.76 -2.00 -25.73
C PRO A 125 -2.38 -2.10 -26.40
N ALA A 126 -1.33 -1.84 -25.62
CA ALA A 126 0.04 -2.06 -26.06
C ALA A 126 0.34 -3.56 -26.22
N ASP A 127 1.34 -3.90 -27.05
CA ASP A 127 1.81 -5.28 -27.23
C ASP A 127 2.07 -5.96 -25.87
N GLY A 128 1.48 -7.14 -25.69
CA GLY A 128 1.56 -7.92 -24.44
C GLY A 128 0.48 -7.59 -23.40
N PHE A 129 -0.48 -6.73 -23.71
CA PHE A 129 -1.65 -6.44 -22.87
C PHE A 129 -2.96 -6.73 -23.60
N ASP A 130 -3.94 -7.32 -22.91
CA ASP A 130 -5.23 -7.68 -23.51
C ASP A 130 -6.22 -6.50 -23.56
N GLN A 131 -6.12 -5.57 -22.61
CA GLN A 131 -6.98 -4.40 -22.51
C GLN A 131 -6.33 -3.28 -21.68
N VAL A 132 -6.64 -2.03 -22.02
CA VAL A 132 -6.41 -0.90 -21.11
C VAL A 132 -7.44 -1.01 -19.99
N SER A 133 -7.00 -0.93 -18.73
CA SER A 133 -7.87 -1.08 -17.56
C SER A 133 -7.82 0.18 -16.70
N ILE A 134 -8.96 0.56 -16.14
CA ILE A 134 -9.03 1.67 -15.20
C ILE A 134 -8.57 1.23 -13.80
N PRO A 135 -8.16 2.18 -12.93
CA PRO A 135 -8.05 1.91 -11.51
C PRO A 135 -9.33 1.28 -10.96
N SER A 136 -9.20 0.32 -10.04
CA SER A 136 -10.23 -0.56 -9.44
C SER A 136 -10.62 -1.83 -10.19
N GLU A 137 -10.47 -1.96 -11.50
CA GLU A 137 -10.98 -3.16 -12.18
C GLU A 137 -10.27 -4.44 -11.76
N ARG A 138 -8.95 -4.37 -11.56
CA ARG A 138 -8.16 -5.51 -11.11
C ARG A 138 -8.61 -5.99 -9.72
N SER A 139 -8.90 -5.06 -8.80
CA SER A 139 -9.38 -5.41 -7.46
C SER A 139 -10.84 -5.86 -7.48
N GLN A 140 -11.70 -5.29 -8.33
CA GLN A 140 -13.09 -5.72 -8.51
C GLN A 140 -13.20 -7.12 -9.09
N LYS A 141 -12.45 -7.44 -10.16
CA LYS A 141 -12.40 -8.80 -10.73
C LYS A 141 -11.99 -9.83 -9.66
N LYS A 142 -11.00 -9.48 -8.83
CA LYS A 142 -10.56 -10.31 -7.70
C LYS A 142 -11.63 -10.44 -6.61
N TYR A 143 -12.31 -9.35 -6.25
CA TYR A 143 -13.40 -9.34 -5.28
C TYR A 143 -14.55 -10.26 -5.73
N MET A 144 -15.03 -10.10 -6.97
CA MET A 144 -16.11 -10.94 -7.53
C MET A 144 -15.74 -12.42 -7.51
N LYS A 145 -14.51 -12.74 -7.95
CA LYS A 145 -13.98 -14.12 -7.91
C LYS A 145 -13.99 -14.70 -6.49
N TYR A 146 -13.66 -13.89 -5.48
CA TYR A 146 -13.60 -14.35 -4.08
C TYR A 146 -14.98 -14.45 -3.44
N MET A 147 -15.93 -13.61 -3.84
CA MET A 147 -17.32 -13.74 -3.40
C MET A 147 -17.97 -15.02 -3.94
N GLU A 148 -17.60 -15.45 -5.15
CA GLU A 148 -18.10 -16.69 -5.76
C GLU A 148 -17.37 -17.94 -5.24
N ASN A 149 -16.04 -17.91 -5.16
CA ASN A 149 -15.22 -19.11 -4.92
C ASN A 149 -14.64 -19.21 -3.50
N GLY A 150 -14.89 -18.20 -2.66
CA GLY A 150 -14.24 -18.04 -1.36
C GLY A 150 -12.92 -17.27 -1.43
N THR A 151 -12.55 -16.64 -0.31
CA THR A 151 -11.30 -15.89 -0.18
C THR A 151 -10.15 -16.84 0.18
N PRO A 152 -9.08 -16.91 -0.62
CA PRO A 152 -7.91 -17.71 -0.28
C PRO A 152 -7.18 -17.11 0.91
N ILE A 153 -6.89 -17.93 1.90
CA ILE A 153 -6.11 -17.60 3.10
C ILE A 153 -4.93 -18.55 3.22
N GLU A 154 -3.79 -18.05 3.69
CA GLU A 154 -2.61 -18.88 3.94
C GLU A 154 -2.89 -19.83 5.11
N LYS A 155 -2.40 -21.08 5.03
CA LYS A 155 -2.78 -22.14 5.96
C LYS A 155 -2.40 -21.80 7.41
N ASN A 156 -1.24 -21.20 7.65
CA ASN A 156 -0.81 -20.84 9.00
C ASN A 156 -1.67 -19.71 9.58
N ILE A 157 -2.19 -18.80 8.73
CA ILE A 157 -3.14 -17.76 9.17
C ILE A 157 -4.45 -18.42 9.60
N TYR A 158 -4.97 -19.37 8.83
CA TYR A 158 -6.18 -20.12 9.20
C TYR A 158 -6.00 -20.89 10.51
N GLU A 159 -4.90 -21.65 10.62
CA GLU A 159 -4.58 -22.44 11.82
C GLU A 159 -4.44 -21.57 13.06
N TYR A 160 -3.85 -20.38 12.92
CA TYR A 160 -3.80 -19.38 13.99
C TYR A 160 -5.20 -18.93 14.43
N LEU A 161 -6.05 -18.55 13.46
CA LEU A 161 -7.40 -18.00 13.73
C LEU A 161 -8.34 -18.98 14.43
N ILE A 162 -8.14 -20.29 14.26
CA ILE A 162 -8.95 -21.33 14.92
C ILE A 162 -8.31 -21.85 16.23
N SER A 163 -7.13 -21.36 16.60
CA SER A 163 -6.44 -21.76 17.82
C SER A 163 -6.84 -20.88 19.00
N ASP A 164 -6.57 -21.35 20.23
CA ASP A 164 -6.70 -20.54 21.44
C ASP A 164 -5.54 -19.53 21.63
N THR A 165 -4.60 -19.46 20.67
CA THR A 165 -3.42 -18.59 20.76
C THR A 165 -3.82 -17.14 20.47
N VAL A 166 -3.62 -16.26 21.45
CA VAL A 166 -3.98 -14.84 21.33
C VAL A 166 -2.94 -14.03 20.56
N HIS A 167 -1.65 -14.38 20.66
CA HIS A 167 -0.58 -13.82 19.84
C HIS A 167 0.64 -14.75 19.84
N PHE A 168 1.39 -14.73 18.74
CA PHE A 168 2.78 -15.20 18.75
C PHE A 168 3.62 -13.95 18.92
N ASP A 169 4.30 -13.79 20.05
CA ASP A 169 5.18 -12.65 20.33
C ASP A 169 6.45 -12.68 19.46
N LYS A 170 6.25 -12.63 18.14
CA LYS A 170 7.28 -12.82 17.10
C LYS A 170 7.92 -11.52 16.67
N TYR A 171 7.26 -10.39 16.91
CA TYR A 171 7.67 -9.09 16.40
C TYR A 171 7.74 -8.01 17.49
N GLY A 172 7.40 -8.30 18.75
CA GLY A 172 7.52 -7.30 19.82
C GLY A 172 8.96 -6.83 20.00
N GLY A 173 9.17 -5.50 20.02
CA GLY A 173 10.49 -4.89 20.15
C GLY A 173 11.37 -4.98 18.89
N MET A 174 10.77 -5.28 17.73
CA MET A 174 11.49 -5.26 16.47
C MET A 174 11.42 -3.89 15.80
N ASN A 175 12.43 -3.59 14.98
CA ASN A 175 12.49 -2.37 14.19
C ASN A 175 11.40 -2.34 13.08
N ALA A 176 11.37 -1.25 12.31
CA ALA A 176 10.38 -1.06 11.22
C ALA A 176 10.40 -2.16 10.13
N PHE A 177 11.47 -2.97 10.07
CA PHE A 177 11.66 -4.06 9.12
C PHE A 177 11.55 -5.45 9.75
N ALA A 178 10.97 -5.54 10.95
CA ALA A 178 10.78 -6.80 11.67
C ALA A 178 12.12 -7.54 11.92
N GLU A 179 13.15 -6.78 12.28
CA GLU A 179 14.45 -7.29 12.71
C GLU A 179 14.74 -6.84 14.15
N PRO A 180 15.49 -7.63 14.95
CA PRO A 180 15.95 -7.20 16.27
C PRO A 180 16.76 -5.90 16.17
N GLU A 181 16.63 -5.00 17.16
CA GLU A 181 17.57 -3.88 17.29
C GLU A 181 18.99 -4.41 17.52
N GLN A 182 19.96 -3.87 16.78
CA GLN A 182 21.40 -4.16 16.94
C GLN A 182 22.00 -3.38 18.11
#